data_AF-A0A2A6BJG2-F1
#
_entry.id   AF-A0A2A6BJG2-F1
#
_cell.length_a   1.000
_cell.length_b   1.000
_cell.length_c   1.000
_cell.angle_alpha   90.00
_cell.angle_beta   90.00
_cell.angle_gamma   90.00
#
_symmetry.space_group_name_H-M   'P 1'
#
loop_
_entity.id
_entity.type
_entity.pdbx_description
1 polymer ?
#
loop_
_entity_poly.entity_id
_entity_poly.type
_entity_poly.pdbx_seq_one_letter_code
_entity_poly.pdbx_strand_id
1 'polypeptide(L)'
;MQSHTFSKARGVPIVINGSASAHHLHQASTSHGRPPRSTSLNLRAKQREEEARAKEAAGLPKTFTPRFHNEGAVRRMRYNRLGRTDMVVSQCGLGCGALGGLFGDVTDSIQTIVDSSLREGINIIDTAYWYGKERSESILGKVLSDIPRSAYYICTKIGRFELDFVRNFDYRADKVLDAVMESLKRLRLTYIDIIFLQIHDVEYDKYERMVLFETLQALEMAKQSGKVRYIGATGYSLDKLGRLFEAAPVPIDVVMSYTHGTLNDNSLGRYIPFFQSRGVGVINSSPLSMGLLTHCGPPPWHPSSQIIKETIATAVNYCAEKHIEVERLALDYSFRFPGCSSCFVSIDSLARMRSILDIAIGDAPLTQTEHRVRDRIMRRYLDSLDNAGWEGIDTAAYWKRLKKLGLSSLATNRHSSVESLASTLNGMSMRSTTSSSDLASLRPHRRTTPSRGGTSLLSGQNGSRFGLSLTPSLSSPARSSRAYSVTSSLRAPIPIPTTHNNHTK
;
A
#
# COMPACT_ATOMS: atom_id res chain seq x y z
N MET A 1 -23.35 -5.23 66.89
CA MET A 1 -22.64 -4.38 67.85
C MET A 1 -21.51 -3.70 67.09
N GLN A 2 -21.37 -2.39 66.89
CA GLN A 2 -22.08 -1.14 67.18
C GLN A 2 -21.77 -0.24 65.95
N SER A 3 -22.72 0.24 65.16
CA SER A 3 -23.55 1.44 65.32
C SER A 3 -22.79 2.78 65.36
N HIS A 4 -22.96 3.60 64.31
CA HIS A 4 -23.31 5.01 64.47
C HIS A 4 -24.28 5.45 63.36
N THR A 5 -25.33 6.11 63.81
CA THR A 5 -26.54 6.58 63.12
C THR A 5 -26.63 8.10 63.31
N PHE A 6 -27.11 8.86 62.32
CA PHE A 6 -27.85 10.15 62.41
C PHE A 6 -28.06 10.61 60.95
N SER A 7 -29.16 11.20 60.46
CA SER A 7 -30.57 11.35 60.83
C SER A 7 -31.27 11.97 59.60
N LYS A 8 -32.56 11.63 59.38
CA LYS A 8 -33.45 12.22 58.37
C LYS A 8 -34.14 13.48 58.92
N ALA A 9 -34.37 14.49 58.08
CA ALA A 9 -35.52 15.40 58.23
C ALA A 9 -35.91 16.14 56.92
N ARG A 10 -37.20 15.98 56.54
CA ARG A 10 -38.14 16.91 55.86
C ARG A 10 -37.78 17.35 54.41
N GLY A 11 -38.60 17.20 53.37
CA GLY A 11 -40.06 17.00 53.25
C GLY A 11 -40.75 18.28 52.77
N VAL A 12 -40.88 18.47 51.45
CA VAL A 12 -41.87 19.36 50.80
C VAL A 12 -42.29 18.74 49.45
N PRO A 13 -43.56 18.33 49.26
CA PRO A 13 -44.09 17.96 47.95
C PRO A 13 -44.80 19.15 47.30
N ILE A 14 -44.46 19.44 46.04
CA ILE A 14 -45.20 20.40 45.22
C ILE A 14 -46.35 19.65 44.53
N VAL A 15 -47.56 19.97 44.96
CA VAL A 15 -48.83 19.64 44.29
C VAL A 15 -49.17 20.82 43.37
N ILE A 16 -49.44 20.55 42.10
CA ILE A 16 -50.20 21.48 41.25
C ILE A 16 -51.37 20.69 40.67
N ASN A 17 -52.55 20.93 41.25
CA ASN A 17 -53.84 20.58 40.70
C ASN A 17 -54.31 21.74 39.79
N GLY A 18 -54.83 21.39 38.63
CA GLY A 18 -55.49 22.33 37.72
C GLY A 18 -56.38 21.57 36.74
N SER A 19 -57.56 21.15 37.22
CA SER A 19 -58.66 20.66 36.41
C SER A 19 -59.44 21.84 35.80
N ALA A 20 -59.75 21.79 34.51
CA ALA A 20 -60.86 22.52 33.90
C ALA A 20 -61.44 21.72 32.73
N SER A 21 -62.74 21.89 32.54
CA SER A 21 -63.72 20.95 31.97
C SER A 21 -63.75 20.85 30.44
N ALA A 22 -64.45 19.81 29.98
CA ALA A 22 -64.74 19.49 28.59
C ALA A 22 -65.75 20.44 27.93
N HIS A 23 -65.56 20.71 26.63
CA HIS A 23 -66.53 20.63 25.52
C HIS A 23 -66.15 21.60 24.39
N HIS A 24 -65.72 21.08 23.24
CA HIS A 24 -66.28 21.46 21.94
C HIS A 24 -65.84 20.47 20.84
N LEU A 25 -66.86 20.01 20.10
CA LEU A 25 -66.80 19.13 18.94
C LEU A 25 -66.31 19.86 17.68
N HIS A 26 -65.85 19.04 16.72
CA HIS A 26 -65.61 19.29 15.28
C HIS A 26 -64.34 20.07 14.88
N GLN A 27 -63.36 19.36 14.31
CA GLN A 27 -63.30 19.11 12.85
C GLN A 27 -62.17 18.12 12.54
N ALA A 28 -62.49 17.06 11.78
CA ALA A 28 -61.51 16.16 11.23
C ALA A 28 -60.78 16.85 10.08
N SER A 29 -59.50 17.18 10.27
CA SER A 29 -58.59 17.46 9.15
C SER A 29 -57.64 16.27 8.99
N THR A 30 -57.74 15.61 7.84
CA THR A 30 -56.80 14.59 7.39
C THR A 30 -55.47 15.25 7.08
N SER A 31 -54.63 15.43 8.11
CA SER A 31 -53.21 15.69 7.89
C SER A 31 -52.51 14.37 7.60
N HIS A 32 -51.92 14.25 6.41
CA HIS A 32 -51.00 13.17 6.08
C HIS A 32 -49.80 13.25 7.03
N GLY A 33 -49.88 12.52 8.13
CA GLY A 33 -48.81 12.39 9.10
C GLY A 33 -47.58 11.80 8.41
N ARG A 34 -46.53 12.62 8.24
CA ARG A 34 -45.20 12.09 7.99
C ARG A 34 -44.89 11.11 9.13
N PRO A 35 -44.47 9.86 8.83
CA PRO A 35 -44.15 8.92 9.88
C PRO A 35 -43.05 9.49 10.79
N PRO A 36 -43.06 9.16 12.09
CA PRO A 36 -42.02 9.61 13.02
C PRO A 36 -40.63 9.32 12.45
N ARG A 37 -39.69 10.26 12.60
CA ARG A 37 -38.31 10.15 12.04
C ARG A 37 -37.64 8.80 12.38
N SER A 38 -37.92 8.23 13.56
CA SER A 38 -37.40 6.93 14.00
C SER A 38 -37.89 5.75 13.14
N THR A 39 -39.18 5.70 12.82
CA THR A 39 -39.78 4.69 11.93
C THR A 39 -39.19 4.74 10.52
N SER A 40 -38.95 5.94 9.99
CA SER A 40 -38.38 6.11 8.64
C SER A 40 -36.91 5.68 8.55
N LEU A 41 -36.14 5.82 9.63
CA LEU A 41 -34.75 5.37 9.72
C LEU A 41 -34.68 3.83 9.79
N ASN A 42 -35.57 3.22 10.57
CA ASN A 42 -35.66 1.76 10.69
C ASN A 42 -36.10 1.09 9.38
N LEU A 43 -37.02 1.71 8.63
CA LEU A 43 -37.43 1.24 7.30
C LEU A 43 -36.27 1.30 6.29
N ARG A 44 -35.51 2.40 6.25
CA ARG A 44 -34.34 2.52 5.36
C ARG A 44 -33.21 1.56 5.71
N ALA A 45 -32.96 1.32 7.01
CA ALA A 45 -31.98 0.34 7.46
C ALA A 45 -32.39 -1.08 7.00
N LYS A 46 -33.66 -1.45 7.21
CA LYS A 46 -34.20 -2.74 6.78
C LYS A 46 -34.13 -2.93 5.26
N GLN A 47 -34.47 -1.90 4.48
CA GLN A 47 -34.33 -1.92 3.02
C GLN A 47 -32.88 -2.13 2.56
N ARG A 48 -31.90 -1.46 3.20
CA ARG A 48 -30.48 -1.67 2.89
C ARG A 48 -30.01 -3.09 3.21
N GLU A 49 -30.50 -3.67 4.30
CA GLU A 49 -30.22 -5.06 4.64
C GLU A 49 -30.82 -6.05 3.64
N GLU A 50 -32.07 -5.83 3.23
CA GLU A 50 -32.74 -6.65 2.20
C GLU A 50 -32.02 -6.54 0.85
N GLU A 51 -31.63 -5.32 0.43
CA GLU A 51 -30.81 -5.09 -0.77
C GLU A 51 -29.44 -5.79 -0.69
N ALA A 52 -28.77 -5.70 0.46
CA ALA A 52 -27.49 -6.38 0.67
C ALA A 52 -27.64 -7.91 0.58
N ARG A 53 -28.69 -8.47 1.18
CA ARG A 53 -29.01 -9.91 1.09
C ARG A 53 -29.34 -10.32 -0.34
N ALA A 54 -30.07 -9.49 -1.10
CA ALA A 54 -30.39 -9.76 -2.49
C ALA A 54 -29.13 -9.78 -3.38
N LYS A 55 -28.20 -8.84 -3.18
CA LYS A 55 -26.90 -8.84 -3.89
C LYS A 55 -26.08 -10.08 -3.57
N GLU A 56 -26.00 -10.45 -2.29
CA GLU A 56 -25.29 -11.65 -1.84
C GLU A 56 -25.89 -12.93 -2.42
N ALA A 57 -27.23 -13.04 -2.44
CA ALA A 57 -27.94 -14.14 -3.09
C ALA A 57 -27.68 -14.19 -4.61
N ALA A 58 -27.45 -13.04 -5.24
CA ALA A 58 -27.09 -12.94 -6.66
C ALA A 58 -25.58 -13.16 -6.92
N GLY A 59 -24.78 -13.47 -5.89
CA GLY A 59 -23.33 -13.68 -5.99
C GLY A 59 -22.52 -12.40 -6.22
N LEU A 60 -23.07 -11.23 -5.88
CA LEU A 60 -22.43 -9.93 -6.04
C LEU A 60 -22.00 -9.37 -4.67
N PRO A 61 -20.85 -8.68 -4.57
CA PRO A 61 -20.41 -8.09 -3.31
C PRO A 61 -21.37 -6.99 -2.85
N LYS A 62 -21.42 -6.71 -1.54
CA LYS A 62 -22.23 -5.60 -0.98
C LYS A 62 -21.91 -4.25 -1.61
N THR A 63 -20.67 -4.08 -2.06
CA THR A 63 -20.22 -2.88 -2.75
C THR A 63 -20.81 -2.74 -4.15
N PHE A 64 -21.37 -3.79 -4.74
CA PHE A 64 -21.93 -3.71 -6.08
C PHE A 64 -23.01 -2.62 -6.18
N THR A 65 -22.86 -1.69 -7.11
CA THR A 65 -23.81 -0.60 -7.35
C THR A 65 -24.31 -0.67 -8.79
N PRO A 66 -25.61 -0.95 -9.01
CA PRO A 66 -26.20 -1.01 -10.34
C PRO A 66 -25.97 0.28 -11.14
N ARG A 67 -25.75 0.16 -12.45
CA ARG A 67 -25.48 1.27 -13.40
C ARG A 67 -24.17 2.03 -13.18
N PHE A 68 -23.44 1.76 -12.09
CA PHE A 68 -22.07 2.22 -11.91
C PHE A 68 -21.09 1.14 -12.36
N HIS A 69 -21.15 -0.05 -11.75
CA HIS A 69 -20.22 -1.13 -12.08
C HIS A 69 -20.55 -1.86 -13.38
N ASN A 70 -19.51 -2.40 -14.01
CA ASN A 70 -19.62 -3.43 -15.03
C ASN A 70 -19.90 -4.77 -14.33
N GLU A 71 -21.15 -5.24 -14.37
CA GLU A 71 -21.54 -6.48 -13.68
C GLU A 71 -20.75 -7.70 -14.15
N GLY A 72 -20.45 -7.80 -15.46
CA GLY A 72 -19.65 -8.89 -16.00
C GLY A 72 -18.25 -8.93 -15.39
N ALA A 73 -17.60 -7.79 -15.25
CA ALA A 73 -16.28 -7.69 -14.62
C ALA A 73 -16.34 -8.02 -13.12
N VAL A 74 -17.33 -7.48 -12.40
CA VAL A 74 -17.56 -7.79 -10.99
C VAL A 74 -17.75 -9.29 -10.77
N ARG A 75 -18.52 -9.99 -11.61
CA ARG A 75 -18.72 -11.44 -11.46
C ARG A 75 -17.45 -12.26 -11.69
N ARG A 76 -16.49 -11.75 -12.48
CA ARG A 76 -15.19 -12.42 -12.70
C ARG A 76 -14.20 -12.15 -11.58
N MET A 77 -14.27 -10.99 -10.92
CA MET A 77 -13.37 -10.63 -9.83
C MET A 77 -13.54 -11.58 -8.62
N ARG A 78 -12.42 -12.05 -8.07
CA ARG A 78 -12.42 -12.81 -6.80
C ARG A 78 -12.54 -11.85 -5.62
N TYR A 79 -13.46 -12.16 -4.71
CA TYR A 79 -13.68 -11.41 -3.48
C TYR A 79 -13.46 -12.29 -2.26
N ASN A 80 -12.74 -11.78 -1.27
CA ASN A 80 -12.44 -12.50 -0.05
C ASN A 80 -12.91 -11.72 1.17
N ARG A 81 -13.39 -12.43 2.19
CA ARG A 81 -13.67 -11.79 3.49
C ARG A 81 -12.38 -11.29 4.11
N LEU A 82 -12.41 -10.08 4.68
CA LEU A 82 -11.25 -9.49 5.36
C LEU A 82 -11.30 -9.81 6.86
N GLY A 83 -10.70 -10.93 7.25
CA GLY A 83 -10.68 -11.38 8.66
C GLY A 83 -12.09 -11.54 9.25
N ARG A 84 -12.29 -11.08 10.47
CA ARG A 84 -13.59 -11.05 11.17
C ARG A 84 -14.46 -9.84 10.84
N THR A 85 -14.00 -8.93 9.98
CA THR A 85 -14.81 -7.79 9.56
C THR A 85 -16.03 -8.24 8.74
N ASP A 86 -16.93 -7.31 8.46
CA ASP A 86 -18.04 -7.52 7.52
C ASP A 86 -17.66 -7.21 6.06
N MET A 87 -16.40 -6.84 5.81
CA MET A 87 -15.90 -6.42 4.51
C MET A 87 -15.56 -7.63 3.66
N VAL A 88 -16.02 -7.61 2.41
CA VAL A 88 -15.62 -8.57 1.38
C VAL A 88 -14.89 -7.79 0.29
N VAL A 89 -13.56 -7.96 0.24
CA VAL A 89 -12.65 -7.13 -0.55
C VAL A 89 -12.23 -7.85 -1.82
N SER A 90 -12.04 -7.11 -2.91
CA SER A 90 -11.49 -7.64 -4.16
C SER A 90 -10.06 -8.14 -3.93
N GLN A 91 -9.67 -9.21 -4.63
CA GLN A 91 -8.32 -9.76 -4.54
C GLN A 91 -7.25 -8.74 -4.96
N CYS A 92 -7.58 -7.88 -5.92
CA CYS A 92 -6.77 -6.73 -6.30
C CYS A 92 -7.36 -5.47 -5.66
N GLY A 93 -6.56 -4.76 -4.87
CA GLY A 93 -6.92 -3.45 -4.33
C GLY A 93 -6.08 -2.34 -4.95
N LEU A 94 -6.66 -1.14 -5.03
CA LEU A 94 -6.02 0.01 -5.65
C LEU A 94 -5.10 0.74 -4.66
N GLY A 95 -3.78 0.62 -4.84
CA GLY A 95 -2.78 1.38 -4.10
C GLY A 95 -2.53 2.75 -4.73
N CYS A 96 -2.74 3.83 -3.97
CA CYS A 96 -2.68 5.20 -4.48
C CYS A 96 -1.34 5.92 -4.20
N GLY A 97 -0.27 5.16 -3.94
CA GLY A 97 1.08 5.72 -3.76
C GLY A 97 1.60 6.38 -5.04
N ALA A 98 1.42 5.74 -6.19
CA ALA A 98 1.78 6.32 -7.50
C ALA A 98 0.93 7.57 -7.83
N LEU A 99 -0.36 7.58 -7.46
CA LEU A 99 -1.23 8.75 -7.66
C LEU A 99 -0.79 9.97 -6.84
N GLY A 100 -0.10 9.75 -5.73
CA GLY A 100 0.57 10.80 -4.95
C GLY A 100 1.90 11.29 -5.55
N GLY A 101 2.39 10.67 -6.62
CA GLY A 101 3.65 11.00 -7.30
C GLY A 101 4.89 10.26 -6.79
N LEU A 102 4.74 9.25 -5.92
CA LEU A 102 5.89 8.53 -5.32
C LEU A 102 6.72 7.75 -6.34
N PHE A 103 6.12 7.34 -7.46
CA PHE A 103 6.75 6.46 -8.46
C PHE A 103 6.85 7.10 -9.85
N GLY A 104 6.71 8.42 -9.94
CA GLY A 104 6.71 9.16 -11.21
C GLY A 104 5.35 9.73 -11.58
N ASP A 105 5.24 10.23 -12.80
CA ASP A 105 4.02 10.82 -13.33
C ASP A 105 3.02 9.75 -13.76
N VAL A 106 1.74 10.04 -13.58
CA VAL A 106 0.63 9.21 -14.05
C VAL A 106 0.34 9.61 -15.49
N THR A 107 0.26 8.64 -16.41
CA THR A 107 0.10 8.95 -17.84
C THR A 107 -1.34 9.29 -18.21
N ASP A 108 -2.30 8.58 -17.62
CA ASP A 108 -3.72 8.83 -17.81
C ASP A 108 -4.28 9.75 -16.71
N SER A 109 -5.50 10.25 -16.91
CA SER A 109 -6.21 10.97 -15.85
C SER A 109 -6.42 10.08 -14.63
N ILE A 110 -6.01 10.55 -13.45
CA ILE A 110 -6.22 9.86 -12.16
C ILE A 110 -7.72 9.55 -11.95
N GLN A 111 -8.60 10.47 -12.36
CA GLN A 111 -10.05 10.26 -12.29
C GLN A 111 -10.47 9.04 -13.10
N THR A 112 -9.99 8.92 -14.34
CA THR A 112 -10.32 7.81 -15.23
C THR A 112 -9.77 6.49 -14.72
N ILE A 113 -8.55 6.48 -14.15
CA ILE A 113 -7.97 5.26 -13.54
C ILE A 113 -8.82 4.79 -12.37
N VAL A 114 -9.17 5.67 -11.44
CA VAL A 114 -9.95 5.32 -10.24
C VAL A 114 -11.37 4.89 -10.62
N ASP A 115 -12.07 5.65 -11.46
CA ASP A 115 -13.42 5.30 -11.92
C ASP A 115 -13.41 3.95 -12.66
N SER A 116 -12.50 3.75 -13.62
CA SER A 116 -12.40 2.49 -14.36
C SER A 116 -12.05 1.30 -13.46
N SER A 117 -11.12 1.48 -12.51
CA SER A 117 -10.74 0.44 -11.55
C SER A 117 -11.94 -0.05 -10.74
N LEU A 118 -12.74 0.90 -10.23
CA LEU A 118 -13.94 0.57 -9.45
C LEU A 118 -15.03 -0.08 -10.31
N ARG A 119 -15.24 0.43 -11.53
CA ARG A 119 -16.20 -0.16 -12.48
C ARG A 119 -15.87 -1.60 -12.84
N GLU A 120 -14.59 -1.93 -12.96
CA GLU A 120 -14.10 -3.28 -13.29
C GLU A 120 -13.98 -4.20 -12.06
N GLY A 121 -14.51 -3.80 -10.91
CA GLY A 121 -14.74 -4.68 -9.76
C GLY A 121 -13.71 -4.58 -8.63
N ILE A 122 -12.68 -3.73 -8.74
CA ILE A 122 -11.88 -3.35 -7.57
C ILE A 122 -12.79 -2.62 -6.60
N ASN A 123 -12.82 -3.01 -5.32
CA ASN A 123 -13.72 -2.38 -4.35
C ASN A 123 -13.01 -1.85 -3.10
N ILE A 124 -11.68 -1.86 -3.06
CA ILE A 124 -10.91 -1.34 -1.93
C ILE A 124 -9.77 -0.45 -2.44
N ILE A 125 -9.68 0.73 -1.83
CA ILE A 125 -8.72 1.78 -2.17
C ILE A 125 -7.81 2.02 -0.96
N ASP A 126 -6.51 2.11 -1.19
CA ASP A 126 -5.49 2.41 -0.20
C ASP A 126 -4.79 3.72 -0.51
N THR A 127 -4.88 4.67 0.42
CA THR A 127 -4.12 5.93 0.37
C THR A 127 -3.42 6.20 1.69
N ALA A 128 -2.76 7.34 1.82
CA ALA A 128 -2.14 7.80 3.06
C ALA A 128 -1.93 9.31 2.98
N TYR A 129 -1.96 9.99 4.13
CA TYR A 129 -1.46 11.37 4.22
C TYR A 129 -0.05 11.50 3.63
N TRP A 130 0.83 10.53 3.95
CA TRP A 130 2.21 10.54 3.47
C TRP A 130 2.37 10.48 1.94
N TYR A 131 1.37 10.00 1.21
CA TYR A 131 1.46 9.85 -0.24
C TYR A 131 1.35 11.21 -0.93
N GLY A 132 2.52 11.82 -1.18
CA GLY A 132 2.64 13.15 -1.75
C GLY A 132 2.19 14.25 -0.80
N LYS A 133 2.40 14.09 0.51
CA LYS A 133 2.04 15.03 1.58
C LYS A 133 0.63 15.61 1.38
N GLU A 134 -0.39 14.77 1.57
CA GLU A 134 -1.82 15.08 1.42
C GLU A 134 -2.38 15.06 -0.02
N ARG A 135 -1.51 15.08 -1.03
CA ARG A 135 -1.92 15.11 -2.44
C ARG A 135 -2.81 13.92 -2.83
N SER A 136 -2.43 12.71 -2.44
CA SER A 136 -3.19 11.50 -2.79
C SER A 136 -4.61 11.54 -2.21
N GLU A 137 -4.75 11.86 -0.91
CA GLU A 137 -6.07 12.01 -0.27
C GLU A 137 -6.90 13.14 -0.90
N SER A 138 -6.29 14.28 -1.22
CA SER A 138 -6.99 15.44 -1.79
C SER A 138 -7.47 15.19 -3.22
N ILE A 139 -6.67 14.48 -4.03
CA ILE A 139 -7.09 14.08 -5.39
C ILE A 139 -8.21 13.05 -5.30
N LEU A 140 -8.06 12.03 -4.46
CA LEU A 140 -9.10 11.03 -4.26
C LEU A 140 -10.40 11.65 -3.75
N GLY A 141 -10.36 12.61 -2.82
CA GLY A 141 -11.56 13.27 -2.33
C GLY A 141 -12.35 13.98 -3.43
N LYS A 142 -11.67 14.56 -4.42
CA LYS A 142 -12.33 15.14 -5.60
C LYS A 142 -12.96 14.06 -6.47
N VAL A 143 -12.20 13.02 -6.81
CA VAL A 143 -12.66 11.94 -7.71
C VAL A 143 -13.81 11.13 -7.10
N LEU A 144 -13.69 10.77 -5.83
CA LEU A 144 -14.66 9.93 -5.12
C LEU A 144 -15.96 10.66 -4.77
N SER A 145 -15.99 12.00 -4.88
CA SER A 145 -17.22 12.79 -4.70
C SER A 145 -18.29 12.43 -5.74
N ASP A 146 -17.87 11.99 -6.93
CA ASP A 146 -18.76 11.63 -8.04
C ASP A 146 -19.10 10.13 -8.06
N ILE A 147 -18.56 9.35 -7.12
CA ILE A 147 -18.71 7.90 -7.08
C ILE A 147 -19.60 7.52 -5.89
N PRO A 148 -20.60 6.63 -6.07
CA PRO A 148 -21.45 6.18 -4.96
C PRO A 148 -20.60 5.65 -3.80
N ARG A 149 -20.77 6.20 -2.59
CA ARG A 149 -19.95 5.81 -1.42
C ARG A 149 -20.04 4.31 -1.09
N SER A 150 -21.17 3.67 -1.43
CA SER A 150 -21.36 2.23 -1.28
C SER A 150 -20.56 1.39 -2.27
N ALA A 151 -20.00 1.98 -3.33
CA ALA A 151 -19.29 1.27 -4.38
C ALA A 151 -17.88 0.80 -3.99
N TYR A 152 -17.32 1.37 -2.92
CA TYR A 152 -15.94 1.11 -2.52
C TYR A 152 -15.76 1.14 -1.01
N TYR A 153 -14.69 0.50 -0.56
CA TYR A 153 -14.06 0.67 0.72
C TYR A 153 -12.81 1.54 0.57
N ILE A 154 -12.50 2.32 1.59
CA ILE A 154 -11.31 3.17 1.59
C ILE A 154 -10.52 3.03 2.88
N CYS A 155 -9.21 2.92 2.69
CA CYS A 155 -8.21 2.86 3.74
C CYS A 155 -7.32 4.09 3.64
N THR A 156 -6.97 4.68 4.79
CA THR A 156 -5.87 5.64 4.87
C THR A 156 -4.99 5.34 6.08
N LYS A 157 -3.91 6.10 6.26
CA LYS A 157 -2.87 5.81 7.25
C LYS A 157 -2.51 7.03 8.08
N ILE A 158 -2.19 6.78 9.35
CA ILE A 158 -1.79 7.79 10.34
C ILE A 158 -0.53 7.37 11.10
N GLY A 159 0.04 8.31 11.86
CA GLY A 159 1.25 8.12 12.67
C GLY A 159 2.50 8.69 12.01
N ARG A 160 2.45 9.00 10.72
CA ARG A 160 3.55 9.58 9.94
C ARG A 160 3.14 10.90 9.30
N PHE A 161 3.75 12.01 9.73
CA PHE A 161 3.24 13.37 9.44
C PHE A 161 4.26 14.33 8.83
N GLU A 162 5.57 14.09 9.00
CA GLU A 162 6.59 15.06 8.54
C GLU A 162 7.61 14.43 7.63
N LEU A 163 7.91 15.08 6.50
CA LEU A 163 8.89 14.60 5.50
C LEU A 163 10.31 14.42 6.04
N ASP A 164 10.59 15.05 7.17
CA ASP A 164 11.85 14.93 7.89
C ASP A 164 11.93 13.62 8.68
N PHE A 165 13.00 12.84 8.47
CA PHE A 165 13.23 11.56 9.13
C PHE A 165 13.20 11.62 10.67
N VAL A 166 13.72 12.70 11.26
CA VAL A 166 13.88 12.81 12.72
C VAL A 166 12.55 13.13 13.40
N ARG A 167 11.66 13.87 12.73
CA ARG A 167 10.35 14.28 13.26
C ARG A 167 9.15 13.59 12.60
N ASN A 168 9.42 12.51 11.88
CA ASN A 168 8.47 11.92 10.96
C ASN A 168 7.23 11.32 11.64
N PHE A 169 7.36 10.86 12.88
CA PHE A 169 6.33 10.09 13.58
C PHE A 169 5.83 10.77 14.85
N ASP A 170 4.50 10.80 15.01
CA ASP A 170 3.81 11.23 16.22
C ASP A 170 2.61 10.32 16.44
N TYR A 171 2.51 9.75 17.64
CA TYR A 171 1.48 8.78 17.99
C TYR A 171 0.58 9.26 19.12
N ARG A 172 0.74 10.51 19.57
CA ARG A 172 -0.13 11.06 20.62
C ARG A 172 -1.60 11.01 20.23
N ALA A 173 -2.47 10.74 21.21
CA ALA A 173 -3.92 10.59 21.00
C ALA A 173 -4.54 11.80 20.28
N ASP A 174 -4.20 13.02 20.71
CA ASP A 174 -4.71 14.26 20.10
C ASP A 174 -4.31 14.36 18.63
N LYS A 175 -3.04 14.07 18.31
CA LYS A 175 -2.51 14.15 16.96
C LYS A 175 -3.12 13.13 16.02
N VAL A 176 -3.31 11.89 16.47
CA VAL A 176 -3.93 10.87 15.62
C VAL A 176 -5.42 11.15 15.39
N LEU A 177 -6.14 11.67 16.38
CA LEU A 177 -7.54 12.06 16.21
C LEU A 177 -7.69 13.25 15.25
N ASP A 178 -6.85 14.28 15.40
CA ASP A 178 -6.80 15.42 14.48
C ASP A 178 -6.50 14.93 13.05
N ALA A 179 -5.53 14.02 12.89
CA ALA A 179 -5.18 13.46 11.59
C ALA A 179 -6.33 12.68 10.94
N VAL A 180 -7.08 11.89 11.71
CA VAL A 180 -8.29 11.20 11.22
C VAL A 180 -9.31 12.21 10.70
N MET A 181 -9.54 13.28 11.44
CA MET A 181 -10.48 14.35 11.04
C MET A 181 -10.03 15.09 9.79
N GLU A 182 -8.75 15.39 9.67
CA GLU A 182 -8.18 16.04 8.49
C GLU A 182 -8.19 15.12 7.26
N SER A 183 -7.94 13.81 7.42
CA SER A 183 -8.08 12.84 6.34
C SER A 183 -9.53 12.75 5.84
N LEU A 184 -10.52 12.73 6.74
CA LEU A 184 -11.93 12.78 6.37
C LEU A 184 -12.27 14.03 5.56
N LYS A 185 -11.75 15.19 5.95
CA LYS A 185 -11.95 16.47 5.25
C LYS A 185 -11.34 16.44 3.85
N ARG A 186 -10.08 15.98 3.70
CA ARG A 186 -9.41 15.88 2.39
C ARG A 186 -10.10 14.90 1.45
N LEU A 187 -10.50 13.74 1.99
CA LEU A 187 -11.25 12.72 1.26
C LEU A 187 -12.71 13.10 1.02
N ARG A 188 -13.23 14.14 1.69
CA ARG A 188 -14.64 14.57 1.64
C ARG A 188 -15.60 13.46 2.07
N LEU A 189 -15.23 12.73 3.11
CA LEU A 189 -15.98 11.59 3.65
C LEU A 189 -16.49 11.87 5.06
N THR A 190 -17.57 11.19 5.42
CA THR A 190 -18.10 11.18 6.78
C THR A 190 -17.50 10.07 7.64
N TYR A 191 -16.98 9.01 7.01
CA TYR A 191 -16.29 7.89 7.66
C TYR A 191 -15.25 7.23 6.74
N ILE A 192 -14.23 6.63 7.35
CA ILE A 192 -13.19 5.80 6.72
C ILE A 192 -13.45 4.33 7.07
N ASP A 193 -13.27 3.41 6.11
CA ASP A 193 -13.49 1.98 6.39
C ASP A 193 -12.37 1.40 7.25
N ILE A 194 -11.10 1.67 6.90
CA ILE A 194 -9.94 1.19 7.67
C ILE A 194 -8.97 2.34 7.89
N ILE A 195 -8.61 2.60 9.15
CA ILE A 195 -7.48 3.48 9.48
C ILE A 195 -6.27 2.61 9.84
N PHE A 196 -5.18 2.73 9.09
CA PHE A 196 -3.95 2.02 9.39
C PHE A 196 -3.01 2.87 10.24
N LEU A 197 -2.66 2.37 11.42
CA LEU A 197 -1.54 2.87 12.19
C LEU A 197 -0.22 2.43 11.52
N GLN A 198 0.63 3.39 11.14
CA GLN A 198 1.93 3.09 10.53
C GLN A 198 2.98 2.75 11.58
N ILE A 199 3.49 1.53 11.55
CA ILE A 199 4.57 0.98 12.36
C ILE A 199 5.71 0.63 11.41
N HIS A 200 6.46 1.64 10.97
CA HIS A 200 7.28 1.54 9.78
C HIS A 200 8.66 0.93 10.07
N ASP A 201 9.29 1.26 11.19
CA ASP A 201 10.68 0.86 11.49
C ASP A 201 11.07 0.97 12.99
N VAL A 202 12.32 1.34 13.29
CA VAL A 202 12.93 1.53 14.62
C VAL A 202 12.22 2.53 15.52
N GLU A 203 11.39 3.43 14.99
CA GLU A 203 10.64 4.37 15.80
C GLU A 203 9.70 3.67 16.77
N TYR A 204 9.17 2.51 16.38
CA TYR A 204 8.15 1.83 17.16
C TYR A 204 8.61 1.54 18.59
N ASP A 205 9.86 1.09 18.78
CA ASP A 205 10.36 0.72 20.11
C ASP A 205 10.35 1.92 21.09
N LYS A 206 10.53 3.14 20.57
CA LYS A 206 10.42 4.38 21.37
C LYS A 206 8.97 4.70 21.73
N TYR A 207 8.03 4.42 20.83
CA TYR A 207 6.63 4.80 20.96
C TYR A 207 5.72 3.65 21.41
N GLU A 208 6.25 2.45 21.64
CA GLU A 208 5.48 1.22 21.88
C GLU A 208 4.44 1.41 22.99
N ARG A 209 4.83 1.95 24.15
CA ARG A 209 3.89 2.21 25.24
C ARG A 209 2.81 3.23 24.88
N MET A 210 3.17 4.29 24.16
CA MET A 210 2.20 5.29 23.69
C MET A 210 1.22 4.67 22.71
N VAL A 211 1.72 3.87 21.76
CA VAL A 211 0.89 3.13 20.80
C VAL A 211 -0.12 2.24 21.52
N LEU A 212 0.35 1.41 22.45
CA LEU A 212 -0.47 0.42 23.13
C LEU A 212 -1.50 1.04 24.08
N PHE A 213 -1.14 2.10 24.80
CA PHE A 213 -1.94 2.60 25.93
C PHE A 213 -2.56 3.99 25.72
N GLU A 214 -2.20 4.69 24.64
CA GLU A 214 -2.79 5.97 24.28
C GLU A 214 -3.37 5.97 22.85
N THR A 215 -2.57 5.61 21.85
CA THR A 215 -2.94 5.73 20.42
C THR A 215 -4.08 4.79 20.05
N LEU A 216 -4.00 3.52 20.46
CA LEU A 216 -5.03 2.53 20.13
C LEU A 216 -6.38 2.88 20.78
N GLN A 217 -6.37 3.45 21.98
CA GLN A 217 -7.57 3.91 22.69
C GLN A 217 -8.20 5.09 21.94
N ALA A 218 -7.39 6.04 21.45
CA ALA A 218 -7.88 7.12 20.59
C ALA A 218 -8.51 6.59 19.29
N LEU A 219 -7.90 5.60 18.62
CA LEU A 219 -8.48 5.00 17.43
C LEU A 219 -9.77 4.22 17.74
N GLU A 220 -9.87 3.58 18.91
CA GLU A 220 -11.09 2.94 19.39
C GLU A 220 -12.20 3.98 19.63
N MET A 221 -11.88 5.15 20.20
CA MET A 221 -12.84 6.26 20.30
C MET A 221 -13.32 6.74 18.92
N ALA A 222 -12.40 6.84 17.95
CA ALA A 222 -12.76 7.19 16.57
C ALA A 222 -13.69 6.13 15.94
N LYS A 223 -13.47 4.84 16.24
CA LYS A 223 -14.32 3.73 15.83
C LYS A 223 -15.72 3.81 16.46
N GLN A 224 -15.78 4.01 17.78
CA GLN A 224 -17.03 4.16 18.53
C GLN A 224 -17.85 5.38 18.08
N SER A 225 -17.19 6.47 17.66
CA SER A 225 -17.86 7.65 17.10
C SER A 225 -18.40 7.46 15.67
N GLY A 226 -18.10 6.33 15.02
CA GLY A 226 -18.51 6.02 13.64
C GLY A 226 -17.69 6.73 12.56
N LYS A 227 -16.61 7.45 12.92
CA LYS A 227 -15.69 8.09 11.97
C LYS A 227 -14.76 7.10 11.28
N VAL A 228 -14.51 5.97 11.94
CA VAL A 228 -13.72 4.85 11.43
C VAL A 228 -14.53 3.57 11.64
N ARG A 229 -14.48 2.62 10.71
CA ARG A 229 -15.15 1.32 10.89
C ARG A 229 -14.22 0.27 11.51
N TYR A 230 -12.97 0.22 11.06
CA TYR A 230 -11.98 -0.76 11.49
C TYR A 230 -10.61 -0.14 11.72
N ILE A 231 -9.88 -0.70 12.67
CA ILE A 231 -8.50 -0.31 12.99
C ILE A 231 -7.57 -1.32 12.33
N GLY A 232 -6.59 -0.83 11.59
CA GLY A 232 -5.52 -1.64 11.06
C GLY A 232 -4.16 -1.18 11.54
N ALA A 233 -3.16 -2.03 11.37
CA ALA A 233 -1.76 -1.65 11.49
C ALA A 233 -0.99 -2.06 10.24
N THR A 234 -0.05 -1.22 9.84
CA THR A 234 0.79 -1.49 8.67
C THR A 234 2.24 -1.17 8.95
N GLY A 235 3.14 -1.98 8.41
CA GLY A 235 4.54 -1.87 8.72
C GLY A 235 5.41 -2.72 7.82
N TYR A 236 6.70 -2.44 7.89
CA TYR A 236 7.71 -3.29 7.25
C TYR A 236 8.00 -4.50 8.13
N SER A 237 8.51 -4.26 9.35
CA SER A 237 8.91 -5.32 10.27
C SER A 237 7.75 -6.21 10.69
N LEU A 238 7.79 -7.47 10.28
CA LEU A 238 6.77 -8.46 10.64
C LEU A 238 6.82 -8.81 12.13
N ASP A 239 8.00 -8.82 12.75
CA ASP A 239 8.17 -9.04 14.19
C ASP A 239 7.46 -7.94 15.00
N LYS A 240 7.70 -6.68 14.66
CA LYS A 240 7.06 -5.53 15.34
C LYS A 240 5.55 -5.54 15.17
N LEU A 241 5.06 -5.89 13.98
CA LEU A 241 3.63 -6.11 13.79
C LEU A 241 3.13 -7.26 14.66
N GLY A 242 3.83 -8.39 14.70
CA GLY A 242 3.50 -9.51 15.59
C GLY A 242 3.38 -9.08 17.06
N ARG A 243 4.39 -8.39 17.58
CA ARG A 243 4.42 -7.86 18.96
C ARG A 243 3.27 -6.89 19.24
N LEU A 244 3.00 -5.97 18.31
CA LEU A 244 1.87 -5.05 18.44
C LEU A 244 0.55 -5.81 18.58
N PHE A 245 0.28 -6.78 17.70
CA PHE A 245 -0.95 -7.57 17.73
C PHE A 245 -1.04 -8.52 18.93
N GLU A 246 0.08 -8.92 19.51
CA GLU A 246 0.13 -9.72 20.73
C GLU A 246 -0.18 -8.88 21.97
N ALA A 247 0.36 -7.65 22.04
CA ALA A 247 0.26 -6.79 23.21
C ALA A 247 -0.93 -5.82 23.19
N ALA A 248 -1.58 -5.61 22.03
CA ALA A 248 -2.63 -4.62 21.86
C ALA A 248 -3.82 -4.85 22.82
N PRO A 249 -4.15 -3.89 23.71
CA PRO A 249 -5.31 -4.00 24.58
C PRO A 249 -6.63 -3.71 23.86
N VAL A 250 -6.56 -3.10 22.67
CA VAL A 250 -7.69 -2.83 21.78
C VAL A 250 -7.57 -3.75 20.56
N PRO A 251 -8.68 -4.36 20.09
CA PRO A 251 -8.65 -5.19 18.89
C PRO A 251 -8.16 -4.42 17.66
N ILE A 252 -7.13 -4.94 16.99
CA ILE A 252 -6.71 -4.50 15.66
C ILE A 252 -7.29 -5.50 14.65
N ASP A 253 -8.06 -5.00 13.69
CA ASP A 253 -8.90 -5.81 12.79
C ASP A 253 -8.13 -6.30 11.55
N VAL A 254 -7.16 -5.52 11.06
CA VAL A 254 -6.48 -5.73 9.77
C VAL A 254 -4.98 -5.46 9.89
N VAL A 255 -4.15 -6.36 9.34
CA VAL A 255 -2.73 -6.12 9.14
C VAL A 255 -2.44 -5.93 7.65
N MET A 256 -1.66 -4.92 7.32
CA MET A 256 -1.11 -4.75 5.99
C MET A 256 0.41 -4.75 6.03
N SER A 257 1.03 -5.69 5.34
CA SER A 257 2.48 -5.68 5.13
C SER A 257 2.80 -5.27 3.69
N TYR A 258 3.80 -4.42 3.51
CA TYR A 258 4.28 -4.06 2.18
C TYR A 258 5.58 -4.81 1.90
N THR A 259 5.74 -5.21 0.64
CA THR A 259 6.92 -5.93 0.10
C THR A 259 7.19 -7.33 0.68
N HIS A 260 6.36 -7.81 1.60
CA HIS A 260 6.29 -9.22 2.02
C HIS A 260 5.08 -9.93 1.39
N GLY A 261 5.16 -11.25 1.26
CA GLY A 261 4.20 -12.01 0.47
C GLY A 261 4.35 -11.69 -1.02
N THR A 262 5.59 -11.46 -1.44
CA THR A 262 6.01 -11.09 -2.80
C THR A 262 7.01 -12.13 -3.32
N LEU A 263 7.30 -12.10 -4.61
CA LEU A 263 8.13 -13.14 -5.24
C LEU A 263 9.55 -13.24 -4.65
N ASN A 264 10.10 -12.13 -4.17
CA ASN A 264 11.43 -12.08 -3.54
C ASN A 264 11.42 -12.19 -2.01
N ASP A 265 10.23 -12.21 -1.39
CA ASP A 265 10.09 -12.28 0.06
C ASP A 265 8.76 -12.94 0.47
N ASN A 266 8.86 -14.19 0.93
CA ASN A 266 7.71 -14.99 1.36
C ASN A 266 7.54 -15.03 2.89
N SER A 267 8.30 -14.22 3.62
CA SER A 267 8.38 -14.27 5.09
C SER A 267 7.05 -14.02 5.81
N LEU A 268 6.12 -13.30 5.17
CA LEU A 268 4.75 -13.09 5.65
C LEU A 268 4.05 -14.43 5.96
N GLY A 269 4.37 -15.48 5.21
CA GLY A 269 3.79 -16.82 5.38
C GLY A 269 3.97 -17.40 6.79
N ARG A 270 5.06 -17.03 7.49
CA ARG A 270 5.31 -17.45 8.88
C ARG A 270 4.32 -16.82 9.87
N TYR A 271 3.79 -15.65 9.54
CA TYR A 271 2.88 -14.89 10.41
C TYR A 271 1.40 -15.07 10.05
N ILE A 272 1.09 -15.62 8.86
CA ILE A 272 -0.29 -15.88 8.43
C ILE A 272 -1.09 -16.66 9.49
N PRO A 273 -0.62 -17.81 10.03
CA PRO A 273 -1.38 -18.55 11.03
C PRO A 273 -1.63 -17.74 12.32
N PHE A 274 -0.68 -16.91 12.73
CA PHE A 274 -0.79 -16.05 13.91
C PHE A 274 -1.88 -14.99 13.77
N PHE A 275 -1.97 -14.33 12.60
CA PHE A 275 -3.00 -13.33 12.33
C PHE A 275 -4.38 -13.98 12.14
N GLN A 276 -4.44 -15.09 11.41
CA GLN A 276 -5.70 -15.79 11.14
C GLN A 276 -6.32 -16.39 12.40
N SER A 277 -5.53 -16.94 13.33
CA SER A 277 -6.05 -17.49 14.60
C SER A 277 -6.74 -16.43 15.46
N ARG A 278 -6.33 -15.17 15.32
CA ARG A 278 -6.95 -14.00 15.96
C ARG A 278 -8.10 -13.40 15.15
N GLY A 279 -8.33 -13.89 13.94
CA GLY A 279 -9.34 -13.38 13.02
C GLY A 279 -8.98 -12.05 12.37
N VAL A 280 -7.69 -11.72 12.30
CA VAL A 280 -7.17 -10.52 11.66
C VAL A 280 -7.15 -10.72 10.14
N GLY A 281 -7.65 -9.73 9.39
CA GLY A 281 -7.54 -9.72 7.93
C GLY A 281 -6.11 -9.39 7.51
N VAL A 282 -5.56 -10.12 6.54
CA VAL A 282 -4.19 -9.89 6.06
C VAL A 282 -4.22 -9.33 4.63
N ILE A 283 -3.45 -8.27 4.41
CA ILE A 283 -3.26 -7.65 3.09
C ILE A 283 -1.76 -7.58 2.81
N ASN A 284 -1.33 -8.08 1.65
CA ASN A 284 0.00 -7.78 1.11
C ASN A 284 -0.08 -6.56 0.17
N SER A 285 1.05 -5.90 -0.05
CA SER A 285 1.09 -4.70 -0.90
C SER A 285 2.47 -4.49 -1.50
N SER A 286 2.55 -3.67 -2.55
CA SER A 286 3.79 -3.46 -3.31
C SER A 286 4.38 -4.77 -3.85
N PRO A 287 3.62 -5.53 -4.66
CA PRO A 287 4.03 -6.85 -5.16
C PRO A 287 5.27 -6.82 -6.07
N LEU A 288 5.60 -5.65 -6.61
CA LEU A 288 6.80 -5.41 -7.43
C LEU A 288 8.01 -4.95 -6.58
N SER A 289 7.93 -5.09 -5.26
CA SER A 289 8.97 -4.72 -4.31
C SER A 289 9.53 -3.32 -4.54
N MET A 290 8.60 -2.35 -4.61
CA MET A 290 8.88 -0.92 -4.80
C MET A 290 9.74 -0.64 -6.05
N GLY A 291 9.59 -1.46 -7.10
CA GLY A 291 10.29 -1.31 -8.38
C GLY A 291 11.43 -2.32 -8.59
N LEU A 292 11.83 -3.07 -7.56
CA LEU A 292 12.88 -4.09 -7.68
C LEU A 292 12.55 -5.14 -8.73
N LEU A 293 11.30 -5.61 -8.75
CA LEU A 293 10.82 -6.62 -9.69
C LEU A 293 10.21 -5.96 -10.93
N THR A 294 10.96 -5.04 -11.55
CA THR A 294 10.57 -4.41 -12.81
C THR A 294 11.74 -4.35 -13.79
N HIS A 295 11.45 -4.27 -15.08
CA HIS A 295 12.48 -4.11 -16.11
C HIS A 295 13.27 -2.79 -15.98
N CYS A 296 12.63 -1.71 -15.51
CA CYS A 296 13.29 -0.42 -15.27
C CYS A 296 14.18 -0.40 -14.01
N GLY A 297 14.03 -1.41 -13.15
CA GLY A 297 14.70 -1.49 -11.87
C GLY A 297 14.14 -0.51 -10.81
N PRO A 298 14.64 -0.60 -9.58
CA PRO A 298 14.14 0.19 -8.47
C PRO A 298 14.57 1.66 -8.58
N PRO A 299 13.81 2.58 -7.97
CA PRO A 299 14.21 3.98 -7.89
C PRO A 299 15.53 4.13 -7.11
N PRO A 300 16.32 5.21 -7.35
CA PRO A 300 17.61 5.41 -6.69
C PRO A 300 17.54 5.44 -5.16
N TRP A 301 16.40 5.85 -4.61
CA TRP A 301 16.15 5.91 -3.17
C TRP A 301 15.78 4.56 -2.55
N HIS A 302 15.66 3.47 -3.32
CA HIS A 302 15.24 2.17 -2.80
C HIS A 302 16.16 1.68 -1.65
N PRO A 303 15.59 1.22 -0.51
CA PRO A 303 16.36 0.92 0.70
C PRO A 303 17.30 -0.28 0.55
N SER A 304 16.94 -1.28 -0.26
CA SER A 304 17.71 -2.52 -0.42
C SER A 304 19.20 -2.33 -0.69
N SER A 305 19.99 -3.29 -0.22
CA SER A 305 21.44 -3.36 -0.42
C SER A 305 21.80 -3.54 -1.89
N GLN A 306 23.05 -3.20 -2.24
CA GLN A 306 23.52 -3.32 -3.62
C GLN A 306 23.53 -4.79 -4.10
N ILE A 307 23.91 -5.72 -3.24
CA ILE A 307 23.89 -7.17 -3.54
C ILE A 307 22.47 -7.66 -3.87
N ILE A 308 21.44 -7.20 -3.14
CA ILE A 308 20.04 -7.53 -3.45
C ILE A 308 19.65 -6.94 -4.80
N LYS A 309 19.97 -5.66 -5.05
CA LYS A 309 19.66 -4.98 -6.32
C LYS A 309 20.27 -5.70 -7.53
N GLU A 310 21.56 -6.05 -7.45
CA GLU A 310 22.29 -6.72 -8.54
C GLU A 310 21.80 -8.15 -8.78
N THR A 311 21.52 -8.88 -7.70
CA THR A 311 21.00 -10.26 -7.80
C THR A 311 19.60 -10.27 -8.43
N ILE A 312 18.72 -9.37 -7.99
CA ILE A 312 17.38 -9.24 -8.57
C ILE A 312 17.49 -8.76 -10.03
N ALA A 313 18.34 -7.78 -10.35
CA ALA A 313 18.54 -7.35 -11.73
C ALA A 313 19.00 -8.51 -12.65
N THR A 314 19.85 -9.40 -12.15
CA THR A 314 20.27 -10.61 -12.88
C THR A 314 19.08 -11.56 -13.11
N ALA A 315 18.20 -11.71 -12.12
CA ALA A 315 16.98 -12.50 -12.27
C ALA A 315 16.00 -11.87 -13.28
N VAL A 316 15.84 -10.55 -13.26
CA VAL A 316 15.01 -9.79 -14.23
C VAL A 316 15.55 -9.97 -15.65
N ASN A 317 16.88 -9.84 -15.84
CA ASN A 317 17.52 -10.06 -17.13
C ASN A 317 17.31 -11.49 -17.64
N TYR A 318 17.38 -12.49 -16.75
CA TYR A 318 17.10 -13.87 -17.12
C TYR A 318 15.64 -14.06 -17.59
N CYS A 319 14.67 -13.38 -16.98
CA CYS A 319 13.29 -13.39 -17.47
C CYS A 319 13.17 -12.72 -18.86
N ALA A 320 13.85 -11.58 -19.05
CA ALA A 320 13.90 -10.86 -20.32
C ALA A 320 14.45 -11.72 -21.47
N GLU A 321 15.54 -12.46 -21.23
CA GLU A 321 16.12 -13.43 -22.17
C GLU A 321 15.15 -14.56 -22.56
N LYS A 322 14.10 -14.79 -21.77
CA LYS A 322 13.04 -15.75 -22.05
C LYS A 322 11.76 -15.10 -22.58
N HIS A 323 11.79 -13.80 -22.88
CA HIS A 323 10.63 -13.01 -23.32
C HIS A 323 9.47 -13.10 -22.33
N ILE A 324 9.78 -13.11 -21.04
CA ILE A 324 8.80 -13.15 -19.95
C ILE A 324 9.01 -11.92 -19.08
N GLU A 325 7.94 -11.14 -18.90
CA GLU A 325 7.92 -9.98 -18.01
C GLU A 325 7.96 -10.45 -16.55
N VAL A 326 8.95 -9.97 -15.79
CA VAL A 326 9.09 -10.36 -14.37
C VAL A 326 7.90 -9.87 -13.53
N GLU A 327 7.33 -8.73 -13.90
CA GLU A 327 6.18 -8.09 -13.27
C GLU A 327 4.97 -9.02 -13.27
N ARG A 328 4.76 -9.75 -14.37
CA ARG A 328 3.67 -10.72 -14.51
C ARG A 328 3.83 -11.87 -13.51
N LEU A 329 5.05 -12.41 -13.38
CA LEU A 329 5.34 -13.47 -12.42
C LEU A 329 5.19 -12.98 -10.97
N ALA A 330 5.64 -11.76 -10.68
CA ALA A 330 5.59 -11.16 -9.35
C ALA A 330 4.15 -10.84 -8.90
N LEU A 331 3.34 -10.31 -9.81
CA LEU A 331 1.91 -10.05 -9.58
C LEU A 331 1.14 -11.36 -9.37
N ASP A 332 1.33 -12.36 -10.25
CA ASP A 332 0.68 -13.66 -10.13
C ASP A 332 0.94 -14.31 -8.76
N TYR A 333 2.21 -14.32 -8.35
CA TYR A 333 2.64 -14.85 -7.06
C TYR A 333 1.96 -14.13 -5.90
N SER A 334 1.99 -12.79 -5.91
CA SER A 334 1.50 -11.98 -4.79
C SER A 334 -0.03 -12.04 -4.65
N PHE A 335 -0.78 -12.09 -5.76
CA PHE A 335 -2.24 -12.27 -5.73
C PHE A 335 -2.64 -13.65 -5.18
N ARG A 336 -1.81 -14.67 -5.41
CA ARG A 336 -2.06 -16.05 -4.98
C ARG A 336 -1.37 -16.39 -3.66
N PHE A 337 -0.79 -15.41 -2.98
CA PHE A 337 -0.12 -15.63 -1.71
C PHE A 337 -1.12 -16.15 -0.66
N PRO A 338 -0.91 -17.35 -0.09
CA PRO A 338 -1.90 -17.96 0.81
C PRO A 338 -2.17 -17.10 2.05
N GLY A 339 -3.46 -16.95 2.36
CA GLY A 339 -3.92 -16.29 3.58
C GLY A 339 -4.10 -14.77 3.49
N CYS A 340 -3.73 -14.13 2.38
CA CYS A 340 -4.06 -12.73 2.12
C CYS A 340 -5.48 -12.60 1.53
N SER A 341 -6.26 -11.64 2.03
CA SER A 341 -7.61 -11.34 1.52
C SER A 341 -7.55 -10.45 0.26
N SER A 342 -6.54 -9.59 0.15
CA SER A 342 -6.33 -8.65 -0.96
C SER A 342 -4.83 -8.35 -1.11
N CYS A 343 -4.43 -7.97 -2.32
CA CYS A 343 -3.10 -7.44 -2.63
C CYS A 343 -3.23 -6.02 -3.20
N PHE A 344 -2.61 -5.03 -2.56
CA PHE A 344 -2.63 -3.65 -3.04
C PHE A 344 -1.54 -3.36 -4.07
N VAL A 345 -1.95 -2.84 -5.21
CA VAL A 345 -1.09 -2.59 -6.37
C VAL A 345 -1.26 -1.18 -6.88
N SER A 346 -0.16 -0.54 -7.25
CA SER A 346 -0.18 0.79 -7.87
C SER A 346 -0.56 0.68 -9.34
N ILE A 347 -1.52 1.49 -9.78
CA ILE A 347 -1.99 1.60 -11.16
C ILE A 347 -1.75 3.05 -11.62
N ASP A 348 -1.01 3.22 -12.71
CA ASP A 348 -0.60 4.52 -13.27
C ASP A 348 -1.14 4.78 -14.69
N SER A 349 -1.80 3.78 -15.28
CA SER A 349 -2.39 3.85 -16.62
C SER A 349 -3.50 2.81 -16.79
N LEU A 350 -4.41 3.04 -17.74
CA LEU A 350 -5.48 2.11 -18.07
C LEU A 350 -4.97 0.83 -18.73
N ALA A 351 -3.91 0.92 -19.52
CA ALA A 351 -3.28 -0.27 -20.12
C ALA A 351 -2.76 -1.20 -19.03
N ARG A 352 -2.05 -0.65 -18.05
CA ARG A 352 -1.51 -1.41 -16.93
C ARG A 352 -2.61 -1.91 -15.98
N MET A 353 -3.69 -1.14 -15.80
CA MET A 353 -4.90 -1.57 -15.07
C MET A 353 -5.46 -2.87 -15.66
N ARG A 354 -5.70 -2.92 -16.97
CA ARG A 354 -6.24 -4.10 -17.66
C ARG A 354 -5.35 -5.33 -17.48
N SER A 355 -4.05 -5.17 -17.74
CA SER A 355 -3.07 -6.26 -17.59
C SER A 355 -3.03 -6.82 -16.15
N ILE A 356 -3.09 -5.94 -15.13
CA ILE A 356 -3.14 -6.35 -13.72
C ILE A 356 -4.42 -7.12 -13.42
N LEU A 357 -5.57 -6.65 -13.92
CA LEU A 357 -6.86 -7.29 -13.70
C LEU A 357 -6.92 -8.69 -14.34
N ASP A 358 -6.38 -8.86 -15.54
CA ASP A 358 -6.32 -10.18 -16.21
C ASP A 358 -5.56 -11.21 -15.36
N ILE A 359 -4.47 -10.79 -14.70
CA ILE A 359 -3.67 -11.64 -13.80
C ILE A 359 -4.42 -11.94 -12.50
N ALA A 360 -5.08 -10.93 -11.91
CA ALA A 360 -5.80 -11.04 -10.65
C ALA A 360 -7.02 -11.96 -10.79
N ILE A 361 -7.88 -11.69 -11.78
CA ILE A 361 -9.06 -12.49 -12.12
C ILE A 361 -8.64 -13.93 -12.45
N GLY A 362 -7.52 -14.10 -13.15
CA GLY A 362 -7.03 -15.41 -13.57
C GLY A 362 -7.50 -15.81 -14.97
N ASP A 363 -8.02 -14.86 -15.76
CA ASP A 363 -8.36 -15.05 -17.17
C ASP A 363 -7.10 -15.31 -18.02
N ALA A 364 -5.92 -14.89 -17.53
CA ALA A 364 -4.62 -15.17 -18.13
C ALA A 364 -3.69 -15.91 -17.15
N PRO A 365 -3.90 -17.22 -16.88
CA PRO A 365 -3.01 -17.99 -16.00
C PRO A 365 -1.59 -18.05 -16.57
N LEU A 366 -0.60 -18.28 -15.70
CA LEU A 366 0.77 -18.50 -16.16
C LEU A 366 0.85 -19.78 -17.00
N THR A 367 1.57 -19.70 -18.11
CA THR A 367 1.95 -20.84 -18.94
C THR A 367 2.91 -21.76 -18.19
N GLN A 368 3.06 -23.00 -18.67
CA GLN A 368 4.02 -23.93 -18.08
C GLN A 368 5.47 -23.40 -18.13
N THR A 369 5.81 -22.65 -19.18
CA THR A 369 7.12 -22.00 -19.31
C THR A 369 7.31 -20.91 -18.27
N GLU A 370 6.32 -20.04 -18.07
CA GLU A 370 6.34 -19.00 -17.04
C GLU A 370 6.48 -19.58 -15.63
N HIS A 371 5.76 -20.67 -15.32
CA HIS A 371 5.93 -21.40 -14.06
C HIS A 371 7.36 -21.90 -13.88
N ARG A 372 7.94 -22.55 -14.89
CA ARG A 372 9.33 -23.04 -14.83
C ARG A 372 10.35 -21.90 -14.67
N VAL A 373 10.14 -20.77 -15.34
CA VAL A 373 11.01 -19.59 -15.22
C VAL A 373 10.90 -18.99 -13.82
N ARG A 374 9.69 -18.79 -13.31
CA ARG A 374 9.44 -18.33 -11.93
C ARG A 374 10.16 -19.21 -10.91
N ASP A 375 9.94 -20.53 -10.98
CA ASP A 375 10.55 -21.47 -10.03
C ASP A 375 12.08 -21.54 -10.16
N ARG A 376 12.62 -21.23 -11.35
CA ARG A 376 14.07 -21.15 -11.57
C ARG A 376 14.66 -19.87 -11.01
N ILE A 377 14.00 -18.72 -11.18
CA ILE A 377 14.53 -17.46 -10.62
C ILE A 377 14.48 -17.48 -9.10
N MET A 378 13.43 -18.05 -8.51
CA MET A 378 13.33 -18.25 -7.06
C MET A 378 14.52 -19.07 -6.55
N ARG A 379 14.68 -20.29 -7.06
CA ARG A 379 15.75 -21.20 -6.60
C ARG A 379 17.17 -20.73 -6.88
N ARG A 380 17.40 -20.05 -8.01
CA ARG A 380 18.75 -19.70 -8.45
C ARG A 380 19.23 -18.36 -7.91
N TYR A 381 18.33 -17.40 -7.75
CA TYR A 381 18.70 -16.01 -7.43
C TYR A 381 18.07 -15.51 -6.13
N LEU A 382 16.81 -15.85 -5.83
CA LEU A 382 16.09 -15.26 -4.71
C LEU A 382 16.31 -16.02 -3.40
N ASP A 383 16.37 -17.36 -3.46
CA ASP A 383 16.61 -18.21 -2.28
C ASP A 383 17.98 -17.92 -1.65
N SER A 384 18.99 -17.55 -2.44
CA SER A 384 20.32 -17.17 -1.93
C SER A 384 20.34 -15.83 -1.18
N LEU A 385 19.24 -15.07 -1.19
CA LEU A 385 19.10 -13.82 -0.46
C LEU A 385 18.45 -13.99 0.91
N ASP A 386 18.07 -15.21 1.30
CA ASP A 386 17.42 -15.54 2.58
C ASP A 386 16.21 -14.63 2.90
N ASN A 387 15.38 -14.38 1.86
CA ASN A 387 14.39 -13.30 1.75
C ASN A 387 15.03 -11.94 1.55
N ALA A 388 14.79 -11.35 0.37
CA ALA A 388 15.42 -10.11 -0.10
C ALA A 388 14.83 -8.85 0.54
N GLY A 389 14.67 -8.87 1.86
CA GLY A 389 14.26 -7.75 2.67
C GLY A 389 15.40 -6.77 2.96
N TRP A 390 15.06 -5.71 3.66
CA TRP A 390 15.95 -4.64 4.10
C TRP A 390 15.70 -4.29 5.57
N GLU A 391 15.28 -5.28 6.35
CA GLU A 391 15.13 -5.13 7.78
C GLU A 391 16.50 -4.97 8.42
N GLY A 392 16.63 -4.08 9.39
CA GLY A 392 17.91 -3.81 10.05
C GLY A 392 18.92 -3.02 9.22
N ILE A 393 18.54 -2.47 8.06
CA ILE A 393 19.36 -1.43 7.41
C ILE A 393 19.48 -0.24 8.37
N ASP A 394 20.71 0.25 8.57
CA ASP A 394 20.96 1.47 9.32
C ASP A 394 20.21 2.63 8.64
N THR A 395 19.08 3.00 9.24
CA THR A 395 18.20 4.06 8.78
C THR A 395 18.93 5.39 8.74
N ALA A 396 19.81 5.68 9.71
CA ALA A 396 20.61 6.90 9.70
C ALA A 396 21.59 6.92 8.52
N ALA A 397 22.27 5.80 8.24
CA ALA A 397 23.14 5.68 7.07
C ALA A 397 22.36 5.79 5.74
N TYR A 398 21.15 5.22 5.68
CA TYR A 398 20.25 5.35 4.53
C TYR A 398 19.87 6.81 4.27
N TRP A 399 19.41 7.53 5.28
CA TRP A 399 19.03 8.94 5.13
C TRP A 399 20.23 9.84 4.84
N LYS A 400 21.40 9.55 5.42
CA LYS A 400 22.66 10.22 5.08
C LYS A 400 23.01 10.01 3.60
N ARG A 401 22.82 8.80 3.08
CA ARG A 401 22.98 8.47 1.65
C ARG A 401 21.98 9.25 0.79
N LEU A 402 20.70 9.29 1.14
CA LEU A 402 19.70 10.07 0.40
C LEU A 402 20.05 11.56 0.35
N LYS A 403 20.44 12.14 1.49
CA LYS A 403 20.88 13.54 1.55
C LYS A 403 22.10 13.80 0.68
N LYS A 404 23.09 12.89 0.68
CA LYS A 404 24.28 12.97 -0.18
C LYS A 404 23.93 12.93 -1.67
N LEU A 405 22.92 12.15 -2.05
CA LEU A 405 22.46 12.03 -3.44
C LEU A 405 21.51 13.16 -3.87
N GLY A 406 21.18 14.12 -2.99
CA GLY A 406 20.17 15.14 -3.27
C GLY A 406 18.75 14.58 -3.37
N LEU A 407 18.52 13.35 -2.91
CA LEU A 407 17.27 12.61 -3.04
C LEU A 407 16.36 12.73 -1.81
N SER A 408 16.74 13.53 -0.80
CA SER A 408 15.92 13.71 0.40
C SER A 408 14.53 14.27 0.06
N SER A 409 14.44 15.10 -0.98
CA SER A 409 13.16 15.58 -1.55
C SER A 409 12.52 14.54 -2.47
N LEU A 410 13.27 13.82 -3.31
CA LEU A 410 12.68 12.84 -4.24
C LEU A 410 12.04 11.62 -3.56
N ALA A 411 12.49 11.26 -2.36
CA ALA A 411 11.87 10.23 -1.52
C ALA A 411 10.58 10.71 -0.83
N THR A 412 10.28 12.01 -0.83
CA THR A 412 9.30 12.61 0.07
C THR A 412 8.38 13.70 -0.54
N ASN A 413 8.75 14.32 -1.66
CA ASN A 413 8.04 15.42 -2.31
C ASN A 413 8.54 15.62 -3.77
N ARG A 414 7.69 15.37 -4.76
CA ARG A 414 7.79 16.06 -6.06
C ARG A 414 6.62 17.02 -6.21
N HIS A 415 6.86 18.29 -5.86
CA HIS A 415 6.28 19.34 -6.67
C HIS A 415 7.09 19.37 -7.97
N SER A 416 6.60 18.73 -9.02
CA SER A 416 7.05 18.99 -10.37
C SER A 416 5.88 19.58 -11.15
N SER A 417 5.79 20.92 -11.15
CA SER A 417 5.55 21.58 -12.42
C SER A 417 6.78 21.32 -13.30
N VAL A 418 6.55 21.22 -14.60
CA VAL A 418 7.49 20.75 -15.64
C VAL A 418 8.80 21.59 -15.73
N GLU A 419 8.89 22.72 -15.04
CA GLU A 419 10.00 23.69 -15.17
C GLU A 419 11.25 23.37 -14.32
N SER A 420 11.15 22.55 -13.25
CA SER A 420 12.26 22.40 -12.29
C SER A 420 13.38 21.42 -12.70
N LEU A 421 13.16 20.56 -13.70
CA LEU A 421 14.18 19.56 -14.10
C LEU A 421 15.23 20.12 -15.08
N ALA A 422 14.89 21.16 -15.84
CA ALA A 422 15.82 21.80 -16.76
C ALA A 422 16.95 22.58 -16.04
N SER A 423 16.67 23.12 -14.85
CA SER A 423 17.65 23.90 -14.08
C SER A 423 18.70 23.03 -13.39
N THR A 424 18.35 21.80 -13.01
CA THR A 424 19.28 20.89 -12.30
C THR A 424 20.26 20.22 -13.27
N LEU A 425 19.85 19.95 -14.52
CA LEU A 425 20.71 19.38 -15.55
C LEU A 425 21.69 20.41 -16.15
N ASN A 426 21.32 21.69 -16.20
CA ASN A 426 22.21 22.76 -16.65
C ASN A 426 23.28 23.16 -15.62
N GLY A 427 23.11 22.79 -14.35
CA GLY A 427 24.09 23.09 -13.29
C GLY A 427 25.30 22.14 -13.23
N MET A 428 25.28 21.01 -13.95
CA MET A 428 26.36 20.01 -13.94
C MET A 428 27.36 20.17 -15.08
N SER A 429 27.18 21.13 -15.98
CA SER A 429 28.17 21.50 -16.99
C SER A 429 28.62 22.94 -16.78
N MET A 430 29.51 23.15 -15.81
CA MET A 430 30.43 24.31 -15.72
C MET A 430 31.22 24.22 -14.41
N ARG A 431 32.16 23.26 -14.34
CA ARG A 431 33.36 23.35 -13.49
C ARG A 431 34.52 22.64 -14.19
N SER A 432 35.14 23.35 -15.13
CA SER A 432 36.59 23.21 -15.35
C SER A 432 37.18 24.61 -15.26
N THR A 433 38.14 24.75 -14.35
CA THR A 433 38.88 25.96 -14.04
C THR A 433 40.12 26.04 -14.93
N THR A 434 40.44 27.23 -15.46
CA THR A 434 41.75 27.88 -15.32
C THR A 434 41.69 29.34 -15.77
N SER A 435 42.42 30.16 -15.03
CA SER A 435 42.59 31.62 -15.13
C SER A 435 43.42 32.07 -16.33
N SER A 436 43.11 33.24 -16.91
CA SER A 436 44.00 34.41 -16.86
C SER A 436 43.29 35.64 -17.44
N SER A 437 43.48 36.78 -16.77
CA SER A 437 43.23 38.12 -17.26
C SER A 437 44.03 38.40 -18.54
N ASP A 438 43.42 39.05 -19.55
CA ASP A 438 43.88 40.34 -20.09
C ASP A 438 43.18 40.75 -21.40
N LEU A 439 42.88 42.06 -21.44
CA LEU A 439 42.75 42.98 -22.57
C LEU A 439 41.81 42.70 -23.78
N ALA A 440 40.73 43.49 -23.80
CA ALA A 440 40.45 44.56 -24.76
C ALA A 440 40.53 44.32 -26.29
N SER A 441 39.36 44.55 -26.92
CA SER A 441 39.13 45.26 -28.19
C SER A 441 39.73 44.71 -29.50
N LEU A 442 38.87 44.39 -30.47
CA LEU A 442 38.70 45.16 -31.72
C LEU A 442 37.61 44.58 -32.64
N ARG A 443 37.09 45.48 -33.48
CA ARG A 443 35.89 45.43 -34.32
C ARG A 443 36.05 44.63 -35.64
N PRO A 444 34.95 44.45 -36.42
CA PRO A 444 34.80 43.44 -37.46
C PRO A 444 34.93 43.97 -38.90
N HIS A 445 35.24 43.09 -39.86
CA HIS A 445 34.93 43.24 -41.29
C HIS A 445 34.63 41.84 -41.89
N ARG A 446 33.40 41.52 -42.31
CA ARG A 446 32.61 41.89 -43.51
C ARG A 446 33.07 41.21 -44.82
N ARG A 447 32.09 40.50 -45.44
CA ARG A 447 31.92 40.18 -46.88
C ARG A 447 32.82 39.05 -47.42
N THR A 448 32.39 38.11 -48.26
CA THR A 448 31.28 38.05 -49.25
C THR A 448 31.05 36.59 -49.66
N THR A 449 29.82 36.24 -50.03
CA THR A 449 29.41 35.06 -50.82
C THR A 449 29.75 35.29 -52.32
N PRO A 450 29.37 34.47 -53.35
CA PRO A 450 28.66 33.17 -53.35
C PRO A 450 29.19 32.12 -54.37
N SER A 451 28.59 30.93 -54.33
CA SER A 451 27.90 30.27 -55.46
C SER A 451 28.29 28.81 -55.80
N ARG A 452 27.23 28.00 -55.76
CA ARG A 452 26.75 27.00 -56.74
C ARG A 452 27.49 25.68 -57.00
N GLY A 453 26.66 24.63 -57.02
CA GLY A 453 26.83 23.37 -57.75
C GLY A 453 27.57 22.31 -56.93
N GLY A 454 27.13 21.08 -56.74
CA GLY A 454 26.06 20.31 -57.37
C GLY A 454 26.38 18.83 -57.13
N THR A 455 25.37 18.09 -56.65
CA THR A 455 25.07 16.67 -56.94
C THR A 455 26.14 15.56 -56.85
N SER A 456 25.68 14.47 -56.22
CA SER A 456 25.88 13.05 -56.60
C SER A 456 26.89 12.21 -55.82
N LEU A 457 26.31 11.38 -54.94
CA LEU A 457 26.55 9.93 -54.79
C LEU A 457 27.51 9.28 -55.80
N LEU A 458 28.46 8.48 -55.30
CA LEU A 458 28.53 7.03 -55.53
C LEU A 458 29.65 6.35 -54.72
N SER A 459 29.36 5.10 -54.42
CA SER A 459 30.14 4.02 -53.82
C SER A 459 31.59 3.86 -54.30
N GLY A 460 32.46 3.38 -53.40
CA GLY A 460 33.76 2.82 -53.76
C GLY A 460 34.42 2.09 -52.58
N GLN A 461 34.63 0.79 -52.78
CA GLN A 461 35.36 -0.13 -51.89
C GLN A 461 36.81 0.29 -51.63
N ASN A 462 37.33 -0.09 -50.45
CA ASN A 462 38.67 -0.65 -50.17
C ASN A 462 38.79 -0.72 -48.63
N GLY A 463 39.04 -1.85 -47.98
CA GLY A 463 40.05 -2.85 -48.28
C GLY A 463 41.33 -2.49 -47.53
N SER A 464 41.45 -2.86 -46.25
CA SER A 464 42.76 -3.13 -45.63
C SER A 464 42.62 -3.81 -44.26
N ARG A 465 43.41 -4.88 -44.14
CA ARG A 465 43.68 -5.75 -43.00
C ARG A 465 44.18 -4.96 -41.79
N PHE A 466 43.77 -5.36 -40.59
CA PHE A 466 44.69 -5.59 -39.47
C PHE A 466 44.09 -6.68 -38.57
N GLY A 467 44.75 -7.83 -38.54
CA GLY A 467 44.51 -8.87 -37.55
C GLY A 467 45.33 -8.59 -36.30
N LEU A 468 44.77 -8.89 -35.13
CA LEU A 468 45.49 -9.19 -33.91
C LEU A 468 44.60 -10.09 -33.06
N SER A 469 44.95 -11.38 -33.05
CA SER A 469 44.46 -12.36 -32.09
C SER A 469 45.22 -12.20 -30.78
N LEU A 470 44.53 -12.07 -29.65
CA LEU A 470 45.11 -12.35 -28.34
C LEU A 470 44.05 -13.05 -27.47
N THR A 471 44.19 -14.36 -27.36
CA THR A 471 43.71 -15.16 -26.23
C THR A 471 44.54 -14.85 -24.97
N PRO A 472 43.98 -15.01 -23.77
CA PRO A 472 44.78 -15.46 -22.64
C PRO A 472 44.22 -16.75 -22.03
N SER A 473 45.16 -17.67 -21.81
CA SER A 473 45.03 -18.93 -21.12
C SER A 473 45.02 -18.78 -19.58
N LEU A 474 44.18 -19.62 -18.96
CA LEU A 474 44.27 -20.26 -17.64
C LEU A 474 45.51 -20.00 -16.77
N SER A 475 45.26 -19.63 -15.51
CA SER A 475 45.98 -20.16 -14.35
C SER A 475 45.10 -20.15 -13.09
N SER A 476 45.03 -21.29 -12.40
CA SER A 476 44.48 -21.47 -11.05
C SER A 476 45.45 -20.96 -9.98
N PRO A 477 44.98 -20.77 -8.75
CA PRO A 477 45.65 -21.47 -7.66
C PRO A 477 44.74 -22.17 -6.65
N ALA A 478 45.39 -23.12 -5.98
CA ALA A 478 44.96 -24.13 -5.05
C ALA A 478 44.17 -23.67 -3.80
N ARG A 479 43.37 -24.64 -3.34
CA ARG A 479 42.77 -24.81 -2.01
C ARG A 479 43.75 -24.53 -0.86
N SER A 480 43.24 -23.91 0.20
CA SER A 480 43.65 -24.23 1.57
C SER A 480 42.41 -24.44 2.45
N SER A 481 42.42 -25.57 3.14
CA SER A 481 41.40 -26.06 4.07
C SER A 481 41.75 -25.66 5.49
N ARG A 482 40.83 -25.04 6.22
CA ARG A 482 40.80 -25.08 7.68
C ARG A 482 39.38 -25.37 8.15
N ALA A 483 39.22 -26.59 8.66
CA ALA A 483 38.04 -27.05 9.36
C ALA A 483 38.00 -26.40 10.75
N TYR A 484 36.84 -25.88 11.14
CA TYR A 484 36.47 -25.68 12.54
C TYR A 484 35.39 -26.71 12.86
N SER A 485 35.73 -27.67 13.72
CA SER A 485 34.78 -28.58 14.36
C SER A 485 34.11 -27.85 15.52
N VAL A 486 32.79 -27.75 15.49
CA VAL A 486 31.99 -27.56 16.70
C VAL A 486 30.97 -28.69 16.75
N THR A 487 31.24 -29.65 17.62
CA THR A 487 30.32 -30.69 18.06
C THR A 487 29.33 -30.11 19.08
N SER A 488 28.03 -30.33 18.90
CA SER A 488 27.17 -30.82 19.99
C SER A 488 25.75 -31.19 19.52
N SER A 489 25.47 -32.48 19.68
CA SER A 489 24.20 -33.13 20.05
C SER A 489 22.93 -32.87 19.23
N LEU A 490 22.67 -33.83 18.34
CA LEU A 490 21.34 -34.35 18.03
C LEU A 490 20.56 -34.73 19.30
N ARG A 491 19.30 -34.31 19.40
CA ARG A 491 18.26 -35.03 20.15
C ARG A 491 17.20 -35.51 19.16
N ALA A 492 17.03 -36.83 19.16
CA ALA A 492 16.01 -37.57 18.42
C ALA A 492 14.61 -37.38 19.05
N PRO A 493 13.52 -37.72 18.32
CA PRO A 493 12.15 -37.31 18.64
C PRO A 493 11.50 -38.19 19.71
N ILE A 494 10.64 -37.58 20.54
CA ILE A 494 9.80 -38.27 21.53
C ILE A 494 8.42 -38.59 20.90
N PRO A 495 7.86 -39.80 21.09
CA PRO A 495 6.71 -40.30 20.35
C PRO A 495 5.34 -39.84 20.88
N ILE A 496 4.37 -39.93 19.97
CA ILE A 496 2.93 -39.74 20.13
C ILE A 496 2.32 -40.84 21.04
N PRO A 497 1.43 -40.52 22.00
CA PRO A 497 0.52 -41.49 22.57
C PRO A 497 -0.79 -41.53 21.75
N THR A 498 -1.09 -42.71 21.23
CA THR A 498 -2.42 -43.10 20.77
C THR A 498 -3.17 -43.74 21.94
N THR A 499 -4.37 -43.26 22.28
CA THR A 499 -5.39 -44.07 22.95
C THR A 499 -6.80 -43.60 22.59
N HIS A 500 -7.49 -44.47 21.86
CA HIS A 500 -8.90 -44.87 21.94
C HIS A 500 -10.07 -43.87 22.06
N ASN A 501 -10.96 -44.00 21.06
CA ASN A 501 -12.42 -43.90 21.12
C ASN A 501 -13.05 -44.31 22.47
N ASN A 502 -14.07 -43.55 22.92
CA ASN A 502 -15.41 -44.15 23.03
C ASN A 502 -16.55 -43.13 23.06
N HIS A 503 -17.66 -43.63 22.49
CA HIS A 503 -18.97 -43.04 22.25
C HIS A 503 -19.77 -42.62 23.49
N THR A 504 -20.69 -41.67 23.27
CA THR A 504 -22.08 -41.57 23.81
C THR A 504 -22.30 -41.69 25.34
N LYS A 505 -22.66 -40.60 26.00
CA LYS A 505 -24.04 -40.15 26.26
C LYS A 505 -24.02 -38.78 26.95
#